data_AF-A0A2M7MVF3-F1
#
_entry.id   AF-A0A2M7MVF3-F1
#
_cell.length_a   1.000
_cell.length_b   1.000
_cell.length_c   1.000
_cell.angle_alpha   90.00
_cell.angle_beta   90.00
_cell.angle_gamma   90.00
#
_symmetry.space_group_name_H-M   'P 1'
#
loop_
_entity.id
_entity.type
_entity.pdbx_description
1 polymer ?
#
loop_
_entity_poly.entity_id
_entity_poly.type
_entity_poly.pdbx_seq_one_letter_code
_entity_poly.pdbx_strand_id
1 'polypeptide(L)'
;MAETATQKPGVLKEVKLPSGAQAIFYRRKGVALINAQRKAGGDSSRVAFALLSEIVEVDGKPCLMEDFDEMDLFDVMRLSEELGELGKSGQTPKP
;
A
#
# COMPACT_ATOMS: atom_id res chain seq x y z
N MET A 1 18.16 16.88 15.00
CA MET A 1 18.06 15.43 14.76
C MET A 1 16.65 15.05 15.18
N ALA A 2 15.76 14.79 14.23
CA ALA A 2 14.35 14.51 14.54
C ALA A 2 14.18 12.99 14.65
N GLU A 3 13.95 12.52 15.87
CA GLU A 3 13.54 11.15 16.15
C GLU A 3 12.12 10.96 15.59
N THR A 4 12.00 10.31 14.44
CA THR A 4 10.72 9.90 13.88
C THR A 4 10.19 8.76 14.73
N ALA A 5 9.31 9.05 15.68
CA ALA A 5 8.61 8.05 16.44
C ALA A 5 7.81 7.15 15.48
N THR A 6 8.29 5.92 15.28
CA THR A 6 7.64 4.87 14.50
C THR A 6 6.38 4.43 15.25
N GLN A 7 5.29 5.20 15.13
CA GLN A 7 3.96 4.71 15.48
C GLN A 7 3.75 3.44 14.66
N LYS A 8 3.64 2.28 15.34
CA LYS A 8 3.19 1.04 14.69
C LYS A 8 1.89 1.37 13.98
N PRO A 9 1.89 1.38 12.65
CA PRO A 9 0.72 1.81 11.94
C PRO A 9 -0.38 0.79 12.16
N GLY A 10 -1.60 1.24 12.48
CA GLY A 10 -2.72 0.33 12.67
C GLY A 10 -2.93 -0.51 11.41
N VAL A 11 -3.04 -1.82 11.54
CA VAL A 11 -3.37 -2.70 10.42
C VAL A 11 -4.79 -2.38 9.96
N LEU A 12 -4.96 -2.12 8.67
CA LEU A 12 -6.25 -1.85 8.04
C LEU A 12 -6.86 -3.14 7.49
N LYS A 13 -6.05 -3.96 6.83
CA LYS A 13 -6.50 -5.22 6.21
C LYS A 13 -5.31 -6.17 6.00
N GLU A 14 -5.58 -7.45 6.14
CA GLU A 14 -4.66 -8.53 5.75
C GLU A 14 -5.22 -9.24 4.52
N VAL A 15 -4.37 -9.51 3.53
CA VAL A 15 -4.75 -10.13 2.26
C VAL A 15 -3.74 -11.21 1.91
N LYS A 16 -4.23 -12.43 1.66
CA LYS A 16 -3.40 -13.49 1.10
C LYS A 16 -3.33 -13.31 -0.41
N LEU A 17 -2.11 -13.26 -0.94
CA LEU A 17 -1.87 -13.10 -2.37
C LEU A 17 -1.96 -14.46 -3.10
N PRO A 18 -2.29 -14.48 -4.41
CA PRO A 18 -2.30 -15.68 -5.23
C PRO A 18 -1.03 -16.54 -5.16
N SER A 19 0.14 -15.92 -5.07
CA SER A 19 1.43 -16.62 -4.87
C SER A 19 1.53 -17.38 -3.53
N GLY A 20 0.66 -17.06 -2.58
CA GLY A 20 0.69 -17.56 -1.20
C GLY A 20 1.31 -16.59 -0.20
N ALA A 21 1.94 -15.51 -0.66
CA ALA A 21 2.50 -14.46 0.19
C ALA A 21 1.41 -13.71 0.99
N GLN A 22 1.80 -13.13 2.12
CA GLN A 22 0.90 -12.38 3.00
C GLN A 22 1.12 -10.88 2.83
N ALA A 23 0.11 -10.17 2.33
CA ALA A 23 0.09 -8.71 2.28
C ALA A 23 -0.65 -8.12 3.49
N ILE A 24 -0.14 -7.00 3.98
CA ILE A 24 -0.74 -6.21 5.07
C ILE A 24 -0.89 -4.77 4.60
N PHE A 25 -2.12 -4.31 4.51
CA PHE A 25 -2.46 -2.91 4.30
C PHE A 25 -2.52 -2.21 5.64
N TYR A 26 -1.88 -1.07 5.73
CA TYR A 26 -1.84 -0.27 6.93
C TYR A 26 -2.65 1.01 6.82
N ARG A 27 -3.25 1.39 7.93
CA ARG A 27 -3.84 2.71 8.10
C ARG A 27 -2.72 3.75 8.12
N ARG A 28 -2.78 4.68 7.18
CA ARG A 28 -1.88 5.83 7.07
C ARG A 28 -2.68 7.13 7.06
N LYS A 29 -2.00 8.23 7.35
CA LYS A 29 -2.57 9.58 7.17
C LYS A 29 -2.51 9.96 5.70
N GLY A 30 -3.29 10.97 5.29
CA GLY A 30 -3.32 11.47 3.91
C GLY A 30 -1.95 11.91 3.35
N VAL A 31 -0.95 12.15 4.21
CA VAL A 31 0.45 12.37 3.79
C VAL A 31 1.00 11.24 2.92
N ALA A 32 0.55 9.99 3.11
CA ALA A 32 0.95 8.87 2.26
C ALA A 32 0.52 9.07 0.80
N LEU A 33 -0.68 9.62 0.56
CA LEU A 33 -1.11 9.95 -0.80
C LEU A 33 -0.27 11.08 -1.41
N ILE A 34 0.07 12.10 -0.61
CA ILE A 34 0.92 13.20 -1.08
C ILE A 34 2.33 12.69 -1.42
N ASN A 35 2.90 11.80 -0.60
CA ASN A 35 4.18 11.17 -0.88
C ASN A 35 4.12 10.32 -2.16
N ALA A 36 3.05 9.53 -2.33
CA ALA A 36 2.83 8.74 -3.53
C ALA A 36 2.76 9.59 -4.80
N GLN A 37 2.03 10.72 -4.76
CA GLN A 37 1.97 11.68 -5.88
C GLN A 37 3.35 12.26 -6.22
N ARG A 38 4.18 12.56 -5.20
CA ARG A 38 5.56 13.03 -5.42
C ARG A 38 6.43 11.93 -6.05
N LYS A 39 6.37 10.70 -5.53
CA LYS A 39 7.09 9.53 -6.08
C LYS A 39 6.73 9.26 -7.53
N ALA A 40 5.47 9.46 -7.89
CA ALA A 40 4.98 9.28 -9.25
C ALA A 40 5.52 10.31 -10.26
N GLY A 41 6.14 11.41 -9.79
CA GLY A 41 6.84 12.36 -10.67
C GLY A 41 5.95 13.05 -11.70
N GLY A 42 4.66 13.17 -11.43
CA GLY A 42 3.66 13.73 -12.37
C GLY A 42 3.02 12.71 -13.31
N ASP A 43 3.49 11.45 -13.31
CA ASP A 43 2.85 10.37 -14.05
C ASP A 43 1.70 9.76 -13.23
N SER A 44 0.47 10.12 -13.62
CA SER A 44 -0.73 9.67 -12.92
C SER A 44 -0.90 8.14 -12.95
N SER A 45 -0.34 7.45 -13.95
CA SER A 45 -0.43 5.98 -14.05
C SER A 45 0.35 5.27 -12.93
N ARG A 46 1.37 5.92 -12.36
CA ARG A 46 2.24 5.36 -11.32
C ARG A 46 1.75 5.59 -9.90
N VAL A 47 0.75 6.47 -9.71
CA VAL A 47 0.27 6.88 -8.39
C VAL A 47 -0.27 5.70 -7.58
N ALA A 48 -0.94 4.74 -8.22
CA ALA A 48 -1.46 3.56 -7.54
C ALA A 48 -0.34 2.71 -6.92
N PHE A 49 0.70 2.39 -7.70
CA PHE A 49 1.86 1.64 -7.22
C PHE A 49 2.67 2.42 -6.18
N ALA A 50 2.82 3.73 -6.39
CA ALA A 50 3.46 4.60 -5.41
C ALA A 50 2.70 4.61 -4.08
N LEU A 51 1.36 4.57 -4.12
CA LEU A 51 0.53 4.52 -2.91
C LEU A 51 0.60 3.16 -2.22
N LEU A 52 0.54 2.06 -2.99
CA LEU A 52 0.77 0.72 -2.45
C LEU A 52 2.12 0.68 -1.70
N SER A 53 3.18 1.29 -2.26
CA SER A 53 4.49 1.33 -1.62
C SER A 53 4.54 2.06 -0.27
N GLU A 54 3.57 2.94 0.01
CA GLU A 54 3.50 3.68 1.27
C GLU A 54 2.68 2.96 2.34
N ILE A 55 1.79 2.05 1.93
CA ILE A 55 0.74 1.48 2.78
C ILE A 55 0.76 -0.04 2.88
N VAL A 56 1.53 -0.76 2.05
CA VAL A 56 1.56 -2.22 1.99
C VAL A 56 2.91 -2.79 2.41
N GLU A 57 2.87 -3.85 3.22
CA GLU A 57 3.97 -4.79 3.39
C GLU A 57 3.59 -6.16 2.81
N VAL A 58 4.55 -6.88 2.24
CA VAL A 58 4.43 -8.26 1.78
C VAL A 58 5.46 -9.11 2.53
N ASP A 59 5.01 -10.19 3.18
CA ASP A 59 5.82 -11.08 4.02
C ASP A 59 6.70 -10.32 5.04
N GLY A 60 6.12 -9.27 5.63
CA GLY A 60 6.76 -8.43 6.65
C GLY A 60 7.79 -7.44 6.11
N LYS A 61 7.86 -7.23 4.79
CA LYS A 61 8.75 -6.25 4.15
C LYS A 61 7.94 -5.15 3.46
N PRO A 62 8.33 -3.86 3.60
CA PRO A 62 7.73 -2.78 2.83
C PRO A 62 7.88 -3.05 1.33
N CYS A 63 6.79 -2.92 0.58
CA CYS A 63 6.83 -3.04 -0.86
C CYS A 63 7.37 -1.73 -1.46
N LEU A 64 8.48 -1.75 -2.16
CA LEU A 64 9.03 -0.60 -2.88
C LEU A 64 8.38 -0.49 -4.27
N MET A 65 8.58 0.66 -4.94
CA MET A 65 8.04 0.84 -6.29
C MET A 65 8.67 -0.10 -7.31
N GLU A 66 9.96 -0.37 -7.17
CA GLU A 66 10.73 -1.29 -8.02
C GLU A 66 10.30 -2.76 -7.83
N ASP A 67 9.81 -3.13 -6.64
CA ASP A 67 9.37 -4.50 -6.37
C ASP A 67 8.16 -4.89 -7.24
N PHE A 68 7.31 -3.93 -7.66
CA PHE A 68 6.16 -4.23 -8.50
C PHE A 68 6.53 -4.64 -9.93
N ASP A 69 7.73 -4.29 -10.40
CA ASP A 69 8.20 -4.66 -11.73
C ASP A 69 8.59 -6.16 -11.78
N GLU A 70 9.02 -6.72 -10.65
CA GLU A 70 9.45 -8.13 -10.52
C GLU A 70 8.44 -9.02 -9.76
N MET A 71 7.43 -8.42 -9.13
CA MET A 71 6.35 -9.14 -8.44
C MET A 71 5.46 -9.89 -9.43
N ASP A 72 4.88 -11.01 -8.97
CA ASP A 72 3.91 -11.76 -9.77
C ASP A 72 2.74 -10.87 -10.23
N LEU A 73 2.39 -10.95 -11.51
CA LEU A 73 1.34 -10.11 -12.09
C LEU A 73 0.00 -10.23 -11.35
N PHE A 74 -0.40 -11.44 -10.96
CA PHE A 74 -1.68 -11.66 -10.30
C PHE A 74 -1.68 -11.14 -8.86
N ASP A 75 -0.52 -11.18 -8.19
CA ASP A 75 -0.33 -10.52 -6.91
C ASP A 75 -0.47 -8.99 -7.03
N VAL A 76 0.18 -8.39 -8.02
CA VAL A 76 0.09 -6.94 -8.31
C VAL A 76 -1.36 -6.53 -8.63
N MET A 77 -2.06 -7.33 -9.45
CA MET A 77 -3.47 -7.12 -9.77
C MET A 77 -4.35 -7.22 -8.53
N ARG A 78 -4.11 -8.23 -7.67
CA ARG A 78 -4.86 -8.41 -6.42
C ARG A 78 -4.65 -7.23 -5.47
N LEU A 79 -3.42 -6.77 -5.30
CA LEU A 79 -3.12 -5.58 -4.49
C LEU A 79 -3.81 -4.32 -5.04
N SER A 80 -3.82 -4.16 -6.36
CA SER A 80 -4.46 -3.03 -7.04
C SER A 80 -5.98 -3.03 -6.89
N GLU A 81 -6.61 -4.21 -6.97
CA GLU A 81 -8.04 -4.39 -6.71
C GLU A 81 -8.39 -4.01 -5.27
N GLU A 82 -7.63 -4.53 -4.31
CA GLU A 82 -7.83 -4.24 -2.89
C GLU A 82 -7.69 -2.75 -2.58
N LEU A 83 -6.71 -2.07 -3.18
CA LEU A 83 -6.58 -0.62 -3.07
C LEU A 83 -7.83 0.11 -3.59
N GLY A 84 -8.38 -0.33 -4.71
CA GLY A 84 -9.61 0.23 -5.29
C GLY A 84 -10.83 0.07 -4.38
N GLU A 85 -10.90 -1.03 -3.63
CA GLU A 85 -11.99 -1.30 -2.69
C GLU A 85 -11.87 -0.49 -1.40
N LEU A 86 -10.65 -0.23 -0.91
CA LEU A 86 -10.43 0.58 0.29
C LEU A 86 -10.96 2.04 0.16
N GLY A 87 -10.99 2.59 -1.05
CA GLY A 87 -11.51 3.93 -1.33
C GLY A 87 -13.03 4.01 -1.47
N LYS A 88 -13.71 2.87 -1.60
CA LYS A 88 -15.17 2.80 -1.77
C LYS A 88 -15.80 2.49 -0.42
N SER A 89 -16.42 3.51 0.17
CA SER A 89 -17.06 3.39 1.49
C SER A 89 -18.22 2.38 1.47
N GLY A 90 -18.00 1.23 2.12
CA GLY A 90 -19.04 0.37 2.69
C GLY A 90 -18.69 -0.16 4.09
N GLN A 91 -17.42 -0.16 4.48
CA GLN A 91 -16.97 -0.59 5.80
C GLN A 91 -15.87 0.34 6.30
N THR A 92 -16.25 1.45 6.92
CA THR A 92 -15.35 2.16 7.83
C THR A 92 -15.10 1.24 9.04
N PRO A 93 -13.85 0.84 9.34
CA PRO A 93 -13.56 0.27 10.65
C PRO A 93 -13.91 1.33 11.69
N LYS A 94 -14.78 0.96 12.62
CA LYS A 94 -15.18 1.79 13.77
C LYS A 94 -13.89 2.24 14.51
N PRO A 95 -13.84 3.50 15.00
CA PRO A 95 -12.64 4.05 15.64
C PRO A 95 -12.11 3.21 16.79
#